data_AF-A0A193C242-F1
#
_entry.id   AF-A0A193C242-F1
#
_cell.length_a   1.000
_cell.length_b   1.000
_cell.length_c   1.000
_cell.angle_alpha   90.00
_cell.angle_beta   90.00
_cell.angle_gamma   90.00
#
_symmetry.space_group_name_H-M   'P 1'
#
loop_
_entity.id
_entity.type
_entity.pdbx_description
1 polymer ?
#
loop_
_entity_poly.entity_id
_entity_poly.type
_entity_poly.pdbx_seq_one_letter_code
_entity_poly.pdbx_strand_id
1 'polypeptide(L)'
;MTPEGFTFPEDPEKLVVTFDEGVPVAIDGETVTLLEAFQQVNRRIGAFGLKGREIYEGPGAAALVTAHEELEKVSLGQVSGEVRLILHRGNAVVNSARDERALYDFTTGATFDRSVA
;
A
#
# COMPACT_ATOMS: atom_id res chain seq x y z
N MET A 1 -21.07 15.16 -9.00
CA MET A 1 -21.79 15.88 -7.94
C MET A 1 -21.46 15.21 -6.63
N THR A 2 -20.65 15.85 -5.78
CA THR A 2 -20.60 15.52 -4.37
C THR A 2 -21.93 15.96 -3.75
N PRO A 3 -22.65 15.10 -3.01
CA PRO A 3 -23.81 15.55 -2.25
C PRO A 3 -23.41 16.68 -1.29
N GLU A 4 -24.28 17.67 -1.10
CA GLU A 4 -24.07 18.68 -0.06
C GLU A 4 -23.90 18.00 1.31
N GLY A 5 -22.86 18.38 2.05
CA GLY A 5 -22.53 17.81 3.35
C GLY A 5 -21.58 16.61 3.33
N PHE A 6 -21.13 16.13 2.17
CA PHE A 6 -20.09 15.10 2.10
C PHE A 6 -18.69 15.73 2.12
N THR A 7 -17.99 15.61 3.24
CA THR A 7 -16.60 16.07 3.40
C THR A 7 -15.64 14.90 3.26
N PHE A 8 -14.65 15.04 2.38
CA PHE A 8 -13.54 14.10 2.29
C PHE A 8 -12.45 14.49 3.28
N PRO A 9 -11.73 13.52 3.88
CA PRO A 9 -10.56 13.85 4.69
C PRO A 9 -9.53 14.60 3.85
N GLU A 10 -9.00 15.70 4.39
CA GLU A 10 -7.95 16.49 3.72
C GLU A 10 -6.57 15.88 3.92
N ASP A 11 -6.32 15.33 5.12
CA ASP A 11 -5.07 14.70 5.49
C ASP A 11 -4.96 13.28 4.90
N PRO A 12 -3.78 12.89 4.37
CA PRO A 12 -3.56 11.55 3.88
C PRO A 12 -3.61 10.51 5.00
N GLU A 13 -4.19 9.35 4.71
CA GLU A 13 -4.19 8.20 5.62
C GLU A 13 -3.01 7.27 5.30
N LYS A 14 -2.39 6.70 6.33
CA LYS A 14 -1.38 5.65 6.16
C LYS A 14 -2.00 4.31 6.50
N LEU A 15 -1.76 3.31 5.67
CA LEU A 15 -2.24 1.94 5.86
C LEU A 15 -1.09 0.97 5.63
N VAL A 16 -0.95 -0.04 6.48
CA VAL A 16 0.02 -1.13 6.32
C VAL A 16 -0.71 -2.38 5.85
N VAL A 17 -0.23 -3.00 4.78
CA VAL A 17 -0.68 -4.32 4.33
C VAL A 17 0.43 -5.33 4.62
N THR A 18 0.11 -6.39 5.34
CA THR A 18 1.02 -7.52 5.54
C THR A 18 0.65 -8.64 4.58
N PHE A 19 1.64 -9.15 3.86
CA PHE A 19 1.51 -10.28 2.95
C PHE A 19 2.23 -11.51 3.51
N ASP A 20 1.62 -12.67 3.29
CA ASP A 20 2.23 -13.99 3.48
C ASP A 20 1.97 -14.83 2.23
N GLU A 21 3.03 -15.34 1.63
CA GLU A 21 3.00 -16.08 0.36
C GLU A 21 2.16 -15.40 -0.75
N GLY A 22 2.27 -14.08 -0.88
CA GLY A 22 1.56 -13.27 -1.86
C GLY A 22 0.10 -12.94 -1.48
N VAL A 23 -0.39 -13.46 -0.35
CA VAL A 23 -1.75 -13.20 0.12
C VAL A 23 -1.74 -12.11 1.20
N PRO A 24 -2.56 -11.06 1.10
CA PRO A 24 -2.73 -10.11 2.20
C PRO A 24 -3.41 -10.81 3.39
N VAL A 25 -2.72 -10.81 4.53
CA VAL A 25 -3.15 -11.51 5.76
C VAL A 25 -3.38 -10.57 6.94
N ALA A 26 -2.91 -9.31 6.87
CA ALA A 26 -3.21 -8.30 7.88
C ALA A 26 -3.32 -6.89 7.29
N ILE A 27 -4.14 -6.06 7.91
CA ILE A 27 -4.22 -4.61 7.67
C ILE A 27 -3.94 -3.90 8.99
N ASP A 28 -2.94 -3.01 9.02
CA ASP A 28 -2.50 -2.31 10.24
C ASP A 28 -2.19 -3.24 11.43
N GLY A 29 -1.72 -4.47 11.14
CA GLY A 29 -1.41 -5.49 12.13
C GLY A 29 -2.61 -6.34 12.59
N GLU A 30 -3.83 -6.04 12.15
CA GLU A 30 -5.01 -6.86 12.43
C GLU A 30 -5.17 -7.94 11.36
N THR A 31 -5.24 -9.22 11.78
CA THR A 31 -5.42 -10.36 10.89
C THR A 31 -6.76 -10.28 10.16
N VAL A 32 -6.72 -10.53 8.86
CA VAL A 32 -7.89 -10.49 7.97
C VAL A 32 -7.85 -11.63 6.96
N THR A 33 -9.02 -12.03 6.51
CA THR A 33 -9.15 -12.80 5.25
C THR A 33 -8.86 -11.89 4.05
N LEU A 34 -8.57 -12.49 2.89
CA LEU A 34 -8.43 -11.76 1.63
C LEU A 34 -9.64 -10.88 1.31
N LEU A 35 -10.87 -11.39 1.57
CA LEU A 35 -12.09 -10.62 1.34
C LEU A 35 -12.19 -9.42 2.28
N GLU A 36 -11.85 -9.60 3.56
CA GLU A 36 -11.84 -8.50 4.53
C GLU A 36 -10.76 -7.47 4.19
N ALA A 37 -9.56 -7.90 3.80
CA ALA A 37 -8.50 -7.00 3.31
C ALA A 37 -9.01 -6.12 2.16
N PHE A 38 -9.59 -6.76 1.14
CA PHE A 38 -10.19 -6.04 0.01
C PHE A 38 -11.28 -5.06 0.45
N GLN A 39 -12.23 -5.50 1.27
CA GLN A 39 -13.33 -4.65 1.75
C GLN A 39 -12.83 -3.47 2.59
N GLN A 40 -11.84 -3.69 3.46
CA GLN A 40 -11.27 -2.64 4.30
C GLN A 40 -10.52 -1.60 3.47
N VAL A 41 -9.62 -2.03 2.59
CA VAL A 41 -8.83 -1.13 1.74
C VAL A 41 -9.76 -0.34 0.80
N ASN A 42 -10.74 -1.00 0.20
CA ASN A 42 -11.70 -0.34 -0.68
C ASN A 42 -12.54 0.73 0.06
N ARG A 43 -12.96 0.44 1.30
CA ARG A 43 -13.70 1.39 2.14
C ARG A 43 -12.86 2.61 2.50
N ARG A 44 -11.60 2.40 2.91
CA ARG A 44 -10.69 3.50 3.31
C ARG A 44 -10.35 4.39 2.13
N ILE A 45 -10.06 3.84 0.95
CA ILE A 45 -9.85 4.64 -0.27
C ILE A 45 -11.14 5.39 -0.64
N GLY A 46 -12.30 4.73 -0.57
CA GLY A 46 -13.59 5.34 -0.87
C GLY A 46 -13.94 6.53 0.03
N ALA A 47 -13.40 6.61 1.25
CA ALA A 47 -13.60 7.75 2.16
C ALA A 47 -13.00 9.05 1.63
N PHE A 48 -12.01 8.99 0.73
CA PHE A 48 -11.42 10.15 0.05
C PHE A 48 -12.15 10.55 -1.25
N GLY A 49 -13.22 9.85 -1.58
CA GLY A 49 -13.99 10.05 -2.80
C GLY A 49 -13.36 9.37 -4.00
N LEU A 50 -14.20 8.79 -4.86
CA LEU A 50 -13.78 8.14 -6.09
C LEU A 50 -14.06 9.05 -7.28
N LYS A 51 -13.07 9.27 -8.14
CA LYS A 51 -13.23 9.96 -9.41
C LYS A 51 -13.71 8.97 -10.46
N GLY A 52 -14.94 9.16 -10.95
CA GLY A 52 -15.49 8.68 -12.23
C GLY A 52 -15.19 7.23 -12.65
N ARG A 53 -13.94 6.94 -13.04
CA ARG A 53 -13.46 5.64 -13.51
C ARG A 53 -13.03 4.69 -12.38
N GLU A 54 -12.62 5.21 -11.23
CA GLU A 54 -12.16 4.41 -10.08
C GLU A 54 -13.28 3.49 -9.53
N ILE A 55 -14.55 3.85 -9.69
CA ILE A 55 -15.71 3.05 -9.25
C ILE A 55 -15.78 1.69 -9.98
N TYR A 56 -15.31 1.62 -11.23
CA TYR A 56 -15.38 0.41 -12.06
C TYR A 56 -14.17 -0.50 -11.90
N GLU A 57 -13.01 0.05 -11.52
CA GLU A 57 -11.74 -0.67 -11.46
C GLU A 57 -11.47 -1.28 -10.07
N GLY A 58 -12.24 -0.91 -9.05
CA GLY A 58 -12.08 -1.42 -7.70
C GLY A 58 -10.77 -0.92 -7.07
N PRO A 59 -10.76 0.31 -6.52
CA PRO A 59 -9.53 0.96 -6.07
C PRO A 59 -8.83 0.15 -4.96
N GLY A 60 -9.58 -0.59 -4.15
CA GLY A 60 -9.00 -1.51 -3.17
C GLY A 60 -8.26 -2.70 -3.79
N ALA A 61 -8.78 -3.25 -4.89
CA ALA A 61 -8.10 -4.32 -5.62
C ALA A 61 -6.85 -3.78 -6.31
N ALA A 62 -6.95 -2.64 -6.99
CA ALA A 62 -5.80 -1.97 -7.62
C ALA A 62 -4.69 -1.69 -6.59
N ALA A 63 -5.03 -1.15 -5.42
CA ALA A 63 -4.08 -0.88 -4.35
C ALA A 63 -3.38 -2.15 -3.84
N LEU A 64 -4.11 -3.25 -3.66
CA LEU A 64 -3.54 -4.53 -3.22
C LEU A 64 -2.63 -5.15 -4.28
N VAL A 65 -2.99 -5.06 -5.57
CA VAL A 65 -2.15 -5.52 -6.68
C VAL A 65 -0.86 -4.70 -6.73
N THR A 66 -0.94 -3.38 -6.71
CA THR A 66 0.24 -2.51 -6.69
C THR A 66 1.12 -2.78 -5.47
N ALA A 67 0.53 -3.00 -4.29
CA ALA A 67 1.28 -3.35 -3.10
C ALA A 67 2.03 -4.68 -3.27
N HIS A 68 1.37 -5.71 -3.79
CA HIS A 68 1.99 -7.01 -4.09
C HIS A 68 3.15 -6.86 -5.08
N GLU A 69 2.95 -6.16 -6.19
CA GLU A 69 3.98 -5.92 -7.21
C GLU A 69 5.21 -5.18 -6.66
N GLU A 70 5.02 -4.21 -5.76
CA GLU A 70 6.15 -3.53 -5.11
C GLU A 70 6.88 -4.43 -4.11
N LEU A 71 6.16 -5.29 -3.38
CA LEU A 71 6.78 -6.26 -2.49
C LEU A 71 7.58 -7.31 -3.26
N GLU A 72 7.07 -7.78 -4.40
CA GLU A 72 7.75 -8.73 -5.27
C GLU A 72 9.13 -8.23 -5.72
N LYS A 73 9.28 -6.92 -5.97
CA LYS A 73 10.58 -6.32 -6.37
C LYS A 73 11.65 -6.41 -5.28
N VAL A 74 11.24 -6.48 -4.01
CA VAL A 74 12.16 -6.53 -2.87
C VAL A 74 12.25 -7.94 -2.25
N SER A 75 11.36 -8.85 -2.62
CA SER A 75 11.33 -10.22 -2.12
C SER A 75 12.31 -11.16 -2.81
N LEU A 76 12.91 -12.07 -2.04
CA LEU A 76 13.83 -13.09 -2.53
C LEU A 76 13.14 -14.47 -2.57
N GLY A 77 12.14 -14.60 -3.44
CA GLY A 77 11.44 -15.86 -3.73
C GLY A 77 9.97 -15.84 -3.34
N GLN A 78 9.66 -15.81 -2.05
CA GLN A 78 8.28 -15.70 -1.56
C GLN A 78 7.94 -14.23 -1.30
N VAL A 79 6.79 -13.78 -1.83
CA VAL A 79 6.27 -12.42 -1.61
C VAL A 79 5.69 -12.36 -0.20
N SER A 80 6.48 -11.94 0.78
CA SER A 80 6.06 -11.85 2.18
C SER A 80 6.69 -10.65 2.86
N GLY A 81 5.94 -9.99 3.73
CA GLY A 81 6.38 -8.76 4.39
C GLY A 81 5.32 -7.69 4.42
N GLU A 82 5.74 -6.45 4.65
CA GLU A 82 4.85 -5.31 4.85
C GLU A 82 5.00 -4.27 3.74
N VAL A 83 3.86 -3.74 3.29
CA VAL A 83 3.81 -2.61 2.36
C VAL A 83 3.03 -1.48 3.00
N ARG A 84 3.61 -0.28 3.01
CA ARG A 84 2.95 0.94 3.49
C ARG A 84 2.33 1.67 2.31
N LEU A 85 1.03 1.89 2.38
CA LEU A 85 0.25 2.70 1.47
C LEU A 85 -0.04 4.06 2.08
N ILE A 86 -0.05 5.09 1.24
CA ILE A 86 -0.60 6.40 1.56
C ILE A 86 -1.86 6.59 0.72
N LEU A 87 -2.99 6.83 1.38
CA LEU A 87 -4.30 7.02 0.76
C LEU A 87 -4.60 8.51 0.73
N HIS A 88 -4.93 9.04 -0.45
CA HIS A 88 -5.32 10.44 -0.60
C HIS A 88 -6.11 10.66 -1.89
N ARG A 89 -7.17 11.47 -1.84
CA ARG A 89 -7.95 11.90 -3.02
C ARG A 89 -8.38 10.73 -3.94
N GLY A 90 -8.86 9.64 -3.36
CA GLY A 90 -9.34 8.45 -4.08
C GLY A 90 -8.26 7.51 -4.58
N ASN A 91 -7.00 7.78 -4.25
CA ASN A 91 -5.85 7.02 -4.75
C ASN A 91 -5.05 6.40 -3.59
N ALA A 92 -4.35 5.31 -3.89
CA ALA A 92 -3.39 4.68 -2.99
C ALA A 92 -2.02 4.68 -3.66
N VAL A 93 -0.99 5.14 -2.95
CA VAL A 93 0.40 5.11 -3.43
C VAL A 93 1.28 4.32 -2.46
N VAL A 94 2.20 3.52 -2.98
CA VAL A 94 3.17 2.79 -2.15
C VAL A 94 4.24 3.76 -1.65
N ASN A 95 4.44 3.79 -0.34
CA ASN A 95 5.47 4.59 0.32
C ASN A 95 6.72 3.76 0.65
N SER A 96 6.53 2.52 1.09
CA SER A 96 7.62 1.57 1.32
C SER A 96 7.13 0.14 1.20
N ALA A 97 8.04 -0.77 0.81
CA ALA A 97 7.84 -2.21 0.84
C ALA A 97 9.04 -2.84 1.56
N ARG A 98 8.79 -3.79 2.47
CA ARG A 98 9.81 -4.45 3.27
C ARG A 98 9.50 -5.93 3.39
N ASP A 99 10.42 -6.76 2.90
CA ASP A 99 10.49 -8.19 3.19
C ASP A 99 11.50 -8.42 4.32
N GLU A 100 11.08 -9.05 5.41
CA GLU A 100 11.95 -9.34 6.56
C GLU A 100 12.96 -10.48 6.30
N ARG A 101 12.68 -11.32 5.30
CA ARG A 101 13.52 -12.45 4.88
C ARG A 101 14.50 -12.05 3.77
N ALA A 102 14.27 -10.91 3.13
CA ALA A 102 15.26 -10.29 2.24
C ALA A 102 16.50 -9.90 3.07
N LEU A 103 17.44 -10.84 3.18
CA LEU A 103 18.78 -10.55 3.67
C LEU A 103 19.40 -9.53 2.71
N TYR A 104 19.78 -8.38 3.27
CA TYR A 104 20.41 -7.21 2.66
C TYR A 104 19.50 -6.01 2.30
N ASP A 105 19.76 -4.95 3.06
CA ASP A 105 19.31 -3.59 2.90
C ASP A 105 20.01 -2.91 1.70
N PHE A 106 19.25 -2.52 0.67
CA PHE A 106 19.74 -1.65 -0.42
C PHE A 106 19.61 -0.15 -0.08
N THR A 107 19.11 0.20 1.11
CA THR A 107 18.94 1.58 1.59
C THR A 107 20.04 2.08 2.52
N THR A 108 21.08 1.29 2.80
CA THR A 108 22.31 1.82 3.40
C THR A 108 23.13 2.58 2.34
N GLY A 109 22.82 3.87 2.18
CA GLY A 109 23.81 4.93 2.01
C GLY A 109 24.65 4.96 0.73
N ALA A 110 24.04 5.17 -0.44
CA ALA A 110 24.76 5.77 -1.57
C ALA A 110 24.83 7.32 -1.42
N THR A 111 25.49 7.81 -0.36
CA THR A 111 26.15 9.10 -0.43
C THR A 111 27.61 8.80 -0.75
N PHE A 112 27.94 8.83 -2.03
CA PHE A 112 29.34 8.87 -2.46
C PHE A 112 29.93 10.20 -1.98
N ASP A 113 30.59 10.20 -0.82
CA ASP A 113 31.60 11.22 -0.51
C ASP A 113 32.82 10.94 -1.40
N ARG A 114 32.96 11.71 -2.49
CA ARG A 114 34.24 11.82 -3.19
C ARG A 114 35.02 12.96 -2.56
N SER A 115 35.74 12.66 -1.48
CA SER A 115 36.72 13.59 -0.90
C SER A 115 37.91 12.86 -0.27
N VAL A 116 38.66 12.09 -1.06
CA VAL A 116 40.09 11.78 -0.88
C VAL A 116 40.60 11.35 -2.26
N ALA A 117 41.60 11.96 -2.91
CA ALA A 117 42.69 12.83 -2.50
C ALA A 117 42.92 13.96 -3.53
#